data_AF-A0A1E3P3Z4-F1
#
_entry.id   AF-A0A1E3P3Z4-F1
#
_cell.length_a   1.000
_cell.length_b   1.000
_cell.length_c   1.000
_cell.angle_alpha   90.00
_cell.angle_beta   90.00
_cell.angle_gamma   90.00
#
_symmetry.space_group_name_H-M   'P 1'
#
loop_
_entity.id
_entity.type
_entity.pdbx_description
1 polymer ?
#
loop_
_entity_poly.entity_id
_entity_poly.type
_entity_poly.pdbx_seq_one_letter_code
_entity_poly.pdbx_strand_id
1 'polypeptide(L)'
;MKGLILVGGYGTRLRPLTLTVPKPLVEFANRPMILHQIEALANAGVTDIVLAVNYRPEVMVETLKKYEQEYGVSITFSVETEPLGTAGPLKLAEDVLKKDKSPFFVLNSDVICEYPFEELAKFHNAHGGQGTIVATKVDEPSKYGVIVHDISTPNLIDRFVEKPVEFVGNRINAGLYILNPEVIDLIELKPTSIEKETFPQLVEQKSLYSFDLEGFWMDVGQPKDFLAGTGLYLTSLARRSPEKLTTGKDYIDGNVLIDPSAKIGEGAKIGPNVVIGPNVTIGNGVRIKESVVLSNSTIKEHALVKNTLVGWNSEVGRWARLEGVTVLGDDVKVKDEIYVNGGKVLPHKTISANVEKESIIM
;
A
#
# COMPACT_ATOMS: atom_id res chain seq x y z
N MET A 1 -7.82 -2.43 -21.85
CA MET A 1 -7.29 -3.55 -21.02
C MET A 1 -8.01 -3.52 -19.68
N LYS A 2 -7.97 -4.59 -18.86
CA LYS A 2 -8.72 -4.65 -17.59
C LYS A 2 -7.78 -4.82 -16.40
N GLY A 3 -8.23 -4.40 -15.22
CA GLY A 3 -7.51 -4.58 -13.96
C GLY A 3 -8.46 -4.98 -12.84
N LEU A 4 -7.98 -5.80 -11.90
CA LEU A 4 -8.68 -6.13 -10.67
C LEU A 4 -7.79 -5.79 -9.48
N ILE A 5 -8.33 -5.05 -8.51
CA ILE A 5 -7.64 -4.74 -7.26
C ILE A 5 -8.32 -5.47 -6.11
N LEU A 6 -7.57 -6.33 -5.45
CA LEU A 6 -7.92 -7.08 -4.26
C LEU A 6 -7.88 -6.14 -3.05
N VAL A 7 -9.04 -5.59 -2.72
CA VAL A 7 -9.24 -4.69 -1.58
C VAL A 7 -9.65 -5.45 -0.31
N GLY A 8 -10.04 -6.71 -0.45
CA GLY A 8 -10.60 -7.56 0.60
C GLY A 8 -9.91 -7.47 1.97
N GLY A 9 -10.72 -7.60 3.02
CA GLY A 9 -10.29 -7.57 4.42
C GLY A 9 -10.49 -6.22 5.13
N TYR A 10 -10.55 -6.27 6.46
CA TYR A 10 -10.84 -5.10 7.31
C TYR A 10 -9.62 -4.22 7.61
N GLY A 11 -8.48 -4.44 6.95
CA GLY A 11 -7.25 -3.70 7.19
C GLY A 11 -6.77 -3.73 8.65
N THR A 12 -7.04 -4.81 9.39
CA THR A 12 -6.87 -4.86 10.85
C THR A 12 -5.44 -4.63 11.33
N ARG A 13 -4.45 -5.00 10.50
CA ARG A 13 -3.01 -4.80 10.77
C ARG A 13 -2.58 -3.33 10.75
N LEU A 14 -3.32 -2.46 10.06
CA LEU A 14 -3.05 -1.02 9.95
C LEU A 14 -3.85 -0.20 10.96
N ARG A 15 -4.60 -0.85 11.86
CA ARG A 15 -5.28 -0.16 12.97
C ARG A 15 -4.25 0.56 13.84
N PRO A 16 -4.60 1.73 14.41
CA PRO A 16 -5.94 2.33 14.51
C PRO A 16 -6.46 3.09 13.28
N LEU A 17 -5.66 3.34 12.24
CA LEU A 17 -6.09 4.18 11.10
C LEU A 17 -7.33 3.62 10.38
N THR A 18 -7.39 2.30 10.24
CA THR A 18 -8.48 1.60 9.54
C THR A 18 -9.74 1.40 10.38
N LEU A 19 -9.83 2.03 11.56
CA LEU A 19 -11.06 2.07 12.36
C LEU A 19 -12.03 3.15 11.88
N THR A 20 -11.53 4.24 11.31
CA THR A 20 -12.34 5.36 10.82
C THR A 20 -12.33 5.49 9.30
N VAL A 21 -11.26 5.02 8.63
CA VAL A 21 -11.11 5.13 7.17
C VAL A 21 -10.87 3.76 6.54
N PRO A 22 -11.58 3.38 5.46
CA PRO A 22 -11.28 2.15 4.74
C PRO A 22 -9.82 2.11 4.27
N LYS A 23 -9.15 0.96 4.40
CA LYS A 23 -7.72 0.81 4.07
C LYS A 23 -7.30 1.42 2.72
N PRO A 24 -8.01 1.22 1.59
CA PRO A 24 -7.61 1.80 0.31
C PRO A 24 -7.63 3.33 0.26
N LEU A 25 -8.40 3.95 1.17
CA LEU A 25 -8.53 5.40 1.28
C LEU A 25 -7.54 6.03 2.25
N VAL A 26 -6.83 5.23 3.05
CA VAL A 26 -5.74 5.74 3.89
C VAL A 26 -4.70 6.38 2.97
N GLU A 27 -4.31 7.62 3.27
CA GLU A 27 -3.39 8.36 2.42
C GLU A 27 -1.95 7.90 2.60
N PHE A 28 -1.33 7.49 1.50
CA PHE A 28 0.09 7.22 1.40
C PHE A 28 0.73 8.31 0.52
N ALA A 29 1.68 9.05 1.07
CA ALA A 29 2.28 10.22 0.41
C ALA A 29 1.23 11.26 -0.07
N ASN A 30 0.33 11.66 0.82
CA ASN A 30 -0.74 12.66 0.61
C ASN A 30 -1.79 12.30 -0.45
N ARG A 31 -1.86 11.03 -0.87
CA ARG A 31 -2.85 10.51 -1.81
C ARG A 31 -3.41 9.19 -1.30
N PRO A 32 -4.70 8.90 -1.46
CA PRO A 32 -5.26 7.59 -1.12
C PRO A 32 -4.44 6.45 -1.74
N MET A 33 -4.14 5.39 -0.98
CA MET A 33 -3.36 4.25 -1.47
C MET A 33 -3.87 3.71 -2.82
N ILE A 34 -5.20 3.59 -2.96
CA ILE A 34 -5.83 3.09 -4.19
C ILE A 34 -5.57 3.96 -5.41
N LEU A 35 -5.36 5.27 -5.21
CA LEU A 35 -5.16 6.22 -6.30
C LEU A 35 -3.85 5.97 -7.05
N HIS A 36 -2.80 5.56 -6.33
CA HIS A 36 -1.52 5.18 -6.96
C HIS A 36 -1.68 4.02 -7.95
N GLN A 37 -2.55 3.06 -7.62
CA GLN A 37 -2.82 1.89 -8.46
C GLN A 37 -3.74 2.24 -9.63
N ILE A 38 -4.80 3.03 -9.39
CA ILE A 38 -5.71 3.49 -10.46
C ILE A 38 -4.95 4.29 -11.51
N GLU A 39 -4.14 5.26 -11.08
CA GLU A 39 -3.31 6.07 -11.99
C GLU A 39 -2.35 5.19 -12.79
N ALA A 40 -1.63 4.27 -12.13
CA ALA A 40 -0.69 3.40 -12.80
C ALA A 40 -1.38 2.46 -13.82
N LEU A 41 -2.55 1.90 -13.48
CA LEU A 41 -3.34 1.08 -14.39
C LEU A 41 -3.83 1.90 -15.59
N ALA A 42 -4.37 3.10 -15.35
CA ALA A 42 -4.84 4.00 -16.40
C ALA A 42 -3.71 4.36 -17.37
N ASN A 43 -2.53 4.70 -16.86
CA ASN A 43 -1.34 4.98 -17.68
C ASN A 43 -0.94 3.77 -18.55
N ALA A 44 -1.18 2.54 -18.08
CA ALA A 44 -0.94 1.32 -18.85
C ALA A 44 -2.07 0.97 -19.85
N GLY A 45 -3.06 1.84 -20.05
CA GLY A 45 -4.17 1.63 -20.98
C GLY A 45 -5.29 0.74 -20.45
N VAL A 46 -5.41 0.60 -19.12
CA VAL A 46 -6.56 -0.05 -18.49
C VAL A 46 -7.75 0.89 -18.51
N THR A 47 -8.90 0.38 -18.95
CA THR A 47 -10.16 1.12 -19.09
C THR A 47 -11.22 0.66 -18.10
N ASP A 48 -11.18 -0.61 -17.71
CA ASP A 48 -12.15 -1.24 -16.82
C ASP A 48 -11.40 -1.78 -15.60
N ILE A 49 -11.69 -1.23 -14.42
CA ILE A 49 -11.10 -1.61 -13.14
C ILE A 49 -12.17 -2.23 -12.25
N VAL A 50 -11.90 -3.42 -11.73
CA VAL A 50 -12.75 -4.09 -10.74
C VAL A 50 -12.12 -3.95 -9.36
N LEU A 51 -12.88 -3.47 -8.39
CA LEU A 51 -12.48 -3.46 -6.98
C LEU A 51 -13.18 -4.60 -6.25
N ALA A 52 -12.41 -5.60 -5.83
CA ALA A 52 -12.88 -6.73 -5.06
C ALA A 52 -12.93 -6.37 -3.56
N VAL A 53 -14.14 -6.13 -3.03
CA VAL A 53 -14.37 -5.53 -1.72
C VAL A 53 -15.32 -6.38 -0.87
N ASN A 54 -15.14 -6.38 0.45
CA ASN A 54 -16.06 -7.07 1.38
C ASN A 54 -17.31 -6.23 1.69
N TYR A 55 -17.21 -4.91 1.50
CA TYR A 55 -18.31 -3.98 1.74
C TYR A 55 -18.11 -2.75 0.86
N ARG A 56 -19.22 -2.04 0.58
CA ARG A 56 -19.24 -0.87 -0.30
C ARG A 56 -19.55 0.40 0.52
N PRO A 57 -18.55 0.99 1.20
CA PRO A 57 -18.79 2.22 1.96
C PRO A 57 -19.10 3.37 0.99
N GLU A 58 -20.13 4.17 1.32
CA GLU A 58 -20.61 5.28 0.50
C GLU A 58 -19.49 6.29 0.16
N VAL A 59 -18.64 6.59 1.15
CA VAL A 59 -17.46 7.47 1.01
C VAL A 59 -16.52 6.97 -0.10
N MET A 60 -16.34 5.66 -0.24
CA MET A 60 -15.48 5.09 -1.28
C MET A 60 -16.14 5.19 -2.66
N VAL A 61 -17.47 5.05 -2.76
CA VAL A 61 -18.18 5.23 -4.02
C VAL A 61 -18.07 6.66 -4.54
N GLU A 62 -18.28 7.65 -3.68
CA GLU A 62 -18.18 9.06 -4.05
C GLU A 62 -16.74 9.42 -4.48
N THR A 63 -15.76 9.00 -3.68
CA THR A 63 -14.33 9.26 -3.95
C THR A 63 -13.91 8.64 -5.28
N LEU A 64 -14.32 7.40 -5.58
CA LEU A 64 -13.90 6.69 -6.79
C LEU A 64 -14.56 7.25 -8.05
N LYS A 65 -15.80 7.78 -7.98
CA LYS A 65 -16.43 8.46 -9.13
C LYS A 65 -15.62 9.65 -9.62
N LYS A 66 -14.98 10.38 -8.71
CA LYS A 66 -14.06 11.46 -9.07
C LYS A 66 -12.88 10.92 -9.89
N TYR A 67 -12.31 9.79 -9.48
CA TYR A 67 -11.18 9.18 -10.16
C TYR A 67 -11.55 8.52 -11.49
N GLU A 68 -12.76 7.98 -11.63
CA GLU A 68 -13.27 7.53 -12.94
C GLU A 68 -13.18 8.66 -13.97
N GLN A 69 -13.63 9.86 -13.59
CA GLN A 69 -13.61 11.05 -14.45
C GLN A 69 -12.18 11.57 -14.68
N GLU A 70 -11.36 11.62 -13.63
CA GLU A 70 -9.99 12.16 -13.68
C GLU A 70 -9.07 11.30 -14.56
N TYR A 71 -9.19 9.97 -14.50
CA TYR A 71 -8.31 9.04 -15.21
C TYR A 71 -8.96 8.39 -16.44
N GLY A 72 -10.24 8.69 -16.73
CA GLY A 72 -10.94 8.14 -17.89
C GLY A 72 -11.15 6.63 -17.81
N VAL A 73 -11.40 6.10 -16.61
CA VAL A 73 -11.60 4.66 -16.34
C VAL A 73 -13.01 4.39 -15.80
N SER A 74 -13.48 3.15 -15.95
CA SER A 74 -14.71 2.65 -15.34
C SER A 74 -14.37 1.76 -14.16
N ILE A 75 -14.93 2.05 -12.97
CA ILE A 75 -14.65 1.34 -11.73
C ILE A 75 -15.90 0.58 -11.28
N THR A 76 -15.82 -0.75 -11.28
CA THR A 76 -16.89 -1.65 -10.84
C THR A 76 -16.55 -2.28 -9.50
N PHE A 77 -17.50 -2.29 -8.56
CA PHE A 77 -17.32 -3.00 -7.30
C PHE A 77 -17.79 -4.45 -7.45
N SER A 78 -16.91 -5.40 -7.19
CA SER A 78 -17.24 -6.80 -6.97
C SER A 78 -17.35 -7.00 -5.46
N VAL A 79 -18.59 -7.07 -4.95
CA VAL A 79 -18.84 -7.15 -3.51
C VAL A 79 -18.94 -8.62 -3.11
N GLU A 80 -18.00 -9.05 -2.28
CA GLU A 80 -18.01 -10.38 -1.66
C GLU A 80 -18.95 -10.38 -0.45
N THR A 81 -19.96 -11.27 -0.46
CA THR A 81 -20.85 -11.47 0.69
C THR A 81 -20.23 -12.36 1.76
N GLU A 82 -19.30 -13.22 1.37
CA GLU A 82 -18.54 -14.13 2.22
C GLU A 82 -17.06 -14.07 1.82
N PRO A 83 -16.10 -14.31 2.72
CA PRO A 83 -14.68 -14.23 2.38
C PRO A 83 -14.29 -15.38 1.42
N LEU A 84 -14.09 -15.07 0.14
CA LEU A 84 -13.80 -16.08 -0.89
C LEU A 84 -12.29 -16.27 -1.16
N GLY A 85 -11.42 -15.67 -0.35
CA GLY A 85 -9.97 -15.74 -0.54
C GLY A 85 -9.47 -14.81 -1.65
N THR A 86 -8.32 -15.12 -2.24
CA THR A 86 -7.68 -14.27 -3.26
C THR A 86 -8.11 -14.62 -4.69
N ALA A 87 -8.60 -15.83 -4.94
CA ALA A 87 -9.06 -16.25 -6.27
C ALA A 87 -10.56 -16.04 -6.49
N GLY A 88 -11.38 -16.23 -5.45
CA GLY A 88 -12.83 -16.04 -5.50
C GLY A 88 -13.28 -14.71 -6.12
N PRO A 89 -12.71 -13.55 -5.75
CA PRO A 89 -13.03 -12.28 -6.40
C PRO A 89 -12.78 -12.23 -7.91
N LEU A 90 -11.79 -12.97 -8.44
CA LEU A 90 -11.57 -13.06 -9.88
C LEU A 90 -12.72 -13.80 -10.55
N LYS A 91 -13.22 -14.87 -9.92
CA LYS A 91 -14.37 -15.63 -10.43
C LYS A 91 -15.67 -14.83 -10.35
N LEU A 92 -15.88 -14.06 -9.27
CA LEU A 92 -17.02 -13.15 -9.18
C LEU A 92 -17.00 -12.05 -10.25
N ALA A 93 -15.81 -11.60 -10.64
CA ALA A 93 -15.61 -10.56 -11.64
C ALA A 93 -15.56 -11.09 -13.09
N GLU A 94 -15.95 -12.36 -13.31
CA GLU A 94 -15.78 -13.07 -14.58
C GLU A 94 -16.35 -12.28 -15.77
N ASP A 95 -17.56 -11.74 -15.64
CA ASP A 95 -18.25 -10.99 -16.71
C ASP A 95 -17.44 -9.77 -17.20
N VAL A 96 -16.71 -9.11 -16.29
CA VAL A 96 -15.87 -7.95 -16.63
C VAL A 96 -14.53 -8.40 -17.17
N LEU A 97 -13.89 -9.38 -16.51
CA LEU A 97 -12.54 -9.82 -16.87
C LEU A 97 -12.50 -10.64 -18.17
N LYS A 98 -13.59 -11.33 -18.52
CA LYS A 98 -13.74 -12.08 -19.78
C LYS A 98 -14.55 -11.35 -20.85
N LYS A 99 -14.82 -10.05 -20.68
CA LYS A 99 -15.52 -9.20 -21.67
C LYS A 99 -14.84 -9.24 -23.05
N ASP A 100 -13.53 -9.46 -23.09
CA ASP A 100 -12.75 -9.72 -24.30
C ASP A 100 -11.57 -10.68 -23.99
N LYS A 101 -10.80 -11.04 -25.02
CA LYS A 101 -9.64 -11.95 -24.93
C LYS A 101 -8.34 -11.30 -24.43
N SER A 102 -8.31 -10.00 -24.17
CA SER A 102 -7.10 -9.34 -23.68
C SER A 102 -6.77 -9.80 -22.26
N PRO A 103 -5.48 -9.90 -21.90
CA PRO A 103 -5.10 -10.18 -20.52
C PRO A 103 -5.56 -9.08 -19.57
N PHE A 104 -5.57 -9.37 -18.28
CA PHE A 104 -5.96 -8.43 -17.23
C PHE A 104 -4.94 -8.43 -16.08
N PHE A 105 -4.77 -7.27 -15.46
CA PHE A 105 -3.93 -7.12 -14.28
C PHE A 105 -4.68 -7.53 -13.01
N VAL A 106 -3.97 -8.06 -12.02
CA VAL A 106 -4.47 -8.34 -10.68
C VAL A 106 -3.48 -7.79 -9.66
N LEU A 107 -3.96 -7.06 -8.65
CA LEU A 107 -3.13 -6.40 -7.64
C LEU A 107 -3.67 -6.56 -6.23
N ASN A 108 -2.77 -6.69 -5.26
CA ASN A 108 -3.10 -6.48 -3.86
C ASN A 108 -3.18 -4.98 -3.54
N SER A 109 -4.27 -4.54 -2.90
CA SER A 109 -4.51 -3.12 -2.59
C SER A 109 -3.50 -2.48 -1.64
N ASP A 110 -2.70 -3.28 -0.93
CA ASP A 110 -1.71 -2.82 0.03
C ASP A 110 -0.27 -2.83 -0.48
N VAL A 111 -0.08 -3.13 -1.76
CA VAL A 111 1.23 -3.04 -2.39
C VAL A 111 1.42 -1.65 -2.98
N ILE A 112 2.51 -1.00 -2.55
CA ILE A 112 3.02 0.23 -3.17
C ILE A 112 4.40 -0.08 -3.77
N CYS A 113 4.55 0.20 -5.05
CA CYS A 113 5.78 -0.06 -5.79
C CYS A 113 5.91 0.86 -7.02
N GLU A 114 7.01 0.72 -7.74
CA GLU A 114 7.13 1.26 -9.10
C GLU A 114 6.40 0.33 -10.08
N TYR A 115 5.09 0.55 -10.26
CA TYR A 115 4.23 -0.32 -11.08
C TYR A 115 4.76 -0.48 -12.52
N PRO A 116 5.21 -1.67 -12.94
CA PRO A 116 5.87 -1.88 -14.24
C PRO A 116 4.87 -2.37 -15.30
N PHE A 117 3.65 -1.84 -15.31
CA PHE A 117 2.53 -2.47 -16.04
C PHE A 117 2.74 -2.53 -17.55
N GLU A 118 3.34 -1.51 -18.17
CA GLU A 118 3.62 -1.51 -19.60
C GLU A 118 4.66 -2.58 -19.97
N GLU A 119 5.75 -2.65 -19.21
CA GLU A 119 6.81 -3.64 -19.38
C GLU A 119 6.30 -5.05 -19.10
N LEU A 120 5.49 -5.20 -18.06
CA LEU A 120 4.86 -6.47 -17.68
C LEU A 120 3.93 -6.97 -18.78
N ALA A 121 3.10 -6.11 -19.38
CA ALA A 121 2.23 -6.49 -20.49
C ALA A 121 3.02 -6.91 -21.73
N LYS A 122 4.10 -6.17 -22.08
CA LYS A 122 4.99 -6.53 -23.18
C LYS A 122 5.65 -7.89 -22.94
N PHE A 123 6.17 -8.11 -21.73
CA PHE A 123 6.78 -9.37 -21.33
C PHE A 123 5.79 -10.54 -21.41
N HIS A 124 4.59 -10.35 -20.85
CA HIS A 124 3.54 -11.37 -20.83
C HIS A 124 3.15 -11.84 -22.23
N ASN A 125 2.92 -10.88 -23.14
CA ASN A 125 2.58 -11.17 -24.53
C ASN A 125 3.71 -11.87 -25.29
N ALA A 126 4.98 -11.70 -24.88
CA ALA A 126 6.13 -12.26 -25.57
C ALA A 126 6.36 -13.75 -25.29
N HIS A 127 6.00 -14.25 -24.10
CA HIS A 127 6.26 -15.64 -23.72
C HIS A 127 5.09 -16.60 -23.99
N GLY A 128 3.88 -16.09 -24.25
CA GLY A 128 2.72 -16.90 -24.68
C GLY A 128 2.12 -17.83 -23.61
N GLY A 129 2.51 -17.66 -22.35
CA GLY A 129 1.96 -18.39 -21.20
C GLY A 129 0.63 -17.80 -20.74
N GLN A 130 -0.02 -18.44 -19.77
CA GLN A 130 -1.32 -18.02 -19.24
C GLN A 130 -1.22 -16.99 -18.11
N GLY A 131 -0.07 -16.86 -17.47
CA GLY A 131 0.12 -15.89 -16.40
C GLY A 131 1.56 -15.44 -16.21
N THR A 132 1.72 -14.23 -15.69
CA THR A 132 2.99 -13.71 -15.20
C THR A 132 2.82 -13.13 -13.81
N ILE A 133 3.71 -13.54 -12.89
CA ILE A 133 3.81 -12.99 -11.53
C ILE A 133 4.93 -11.96 -11.47
N VAL A 134 4.68 -10.77 -10.94
CA VAL A 134 5.76 -9.84 -10.60
C VAL A 134 6.49 -10.37 -9.37
N ALA A 135 7.81 -10.49 -9.48
CA ALA A 135 8.69 -10.98 -8.45
C ALA A 135 9.54 -9.85 -7.86
N THR A 136 9.83 -9.92 -6.57
CA THR A 136 10.81 -9.05 -5.92
C THR A 136 11.69 -9.86 -4.97
N LYS A 137 12.82 -9.30 -4.53
CA LYS A 137 13.72 -9.94 -3.58
C LYS A 137 13.57 -9.33 -2.19
N VAL A 138 13.43 -10.17 -1.18
CA VAL A 138 13.31 -9.75 0.23
C VAL A 138 14.25 -10.56 1.12
N ASP A 139 14.73 -9.96 2.20
CA ASP A 139 15.61 -10.67 3.14
C ASP A 139 14.86 -11.77 3.92
N GLU A 140 13.58 -11.52 4.25
CA GLU A 140 12.73 -12.39 5.06
C GLU A 140 11.52 -12.92 4.24
N PRO A 141 11.66 -14.06 3.54
CA PRO A 141 10.63 -14.57 2.62
C PRO A 141 9.49 -15.36 3.31
N SER A 142 9.62 -15.68 4.60
CA SER A 142 8.70 -16.59 5.34
C SER A 142 7.22 -16.17 5.34
N LYS A 143 6.93 -14.90 5.05
CA LYS A 143 5.57 -14.34 5.02
C LYS A 143 4.92 -14.37 3.63
N TYR A 144 5.67 -14.76 2.60
CA TYR A 144 5.28 -14.60 1.19
C TYR A 144 5.37 -15.91 0.41
N GLY A 145 4.80 -15.91 -0.79
CA GLY A 145 4.99 -17.00 -1.75
C GLY A 145 6.34 -16.89 -2.45
N VAL A 146 7.18 -17.92 -2.34
CA VAL A 146 8.50 -17.98 -2.96
C VAL A 146 8.41 -18.59 -4.36
N ILE A 147 9.10 -17.97 -5.30
CA ILE A 147 9.16 -18.36 -6.71
C ILE A 147 10.48 -19.08 -6.97
N VAL A 148 10.39 -20.31 -7.48
CA VAL A 148 11.52 -21.10 -7.95
C VAL A 148 11.43 -21.22 -9.47
N HIS A 149 12.49 -20.81 -10.17
CA HIS A 149 12.56 -20.86 -11.63
C HIS A 149 12.93 -22.24 -12.14
N ASP A 150 12.49 -22.52 -13.36
CA ASP A 150 12.96 -23.63 -14.16
C ASP A 150 14.45 -23.44 -14.51
N ILE A 151 15.22 -24.52 -14.40
CA ILE A 151 16.67 -24.49 -14.64
C ILE A 151 16.97 -24.29 -16.14
N SER A 152 16.12 -24.82 -17.02
CA SER A 152 16.33 -24.84 -18.46
C SER A 152 15.74 -23.62 -19.17
N THR A 153 14.65 -23.07 -18.63
CA THR A 153 13.88 -21.99 -19.26
C THR A 153 13.84 -20.78 -18.34
N PRO A 154 14.58 -19.69 -18.66
CA PRO A 154 14.56 -18.47 -17.86
C PRO A 154 13.14 -17.94 -17.64
N ASN A 155 12.88 -17.42 -16.44
CA ASN A 155 11.61 -16.82 -15.99
C ASN A 155 10.40 -17.75 -15.88
N LEU A 156 10.44 -18.95 -16.48
CA LEU A 156 9.40 -19.96 -16.28
C LEU A 156 9.45 -20.43 -14.81
N ILE A 157 8.29 -20.47 -14.16
CA ILE A 157 8.21 -20.91 -12.77
C ILE A 157 8.13 -22.44 -12.75
N ASP A 158 9.07 -23.08 -12.04
CA ASP A 158 9.05 -24.52 -11.81
C ASP A 158 8.29 -24.89 -10.54
N ARG A 159 8.40 -24.07 -9.49
CA ARG A 159 7.66 -24.25 -8.24
C ARG A 159 7.24 -22.92 -7.64
N PHE A 160 6.03 -22.89 -7.10
CA PHE A 160 5.53 -21.82 -6.26
C PHE A 160 5.30 -22.36 -4.85
N VAL A 161 5.94 -21.76 -3.84
CA VAL A 161 5.87 -22.24 -2.45
C VAL A 161 5.32 -21.14 -1.55
N GLU A 162 4.04 -21.26 -1.16
CA GLU A 162 3.36 -20.30 -0.30
C GLU A 162 3.85 -20.42 1.16
N LYS A 163 4.41 -19.32 1.71
CA LYS A 163 4.82 -19.19 3.12
C LYS A 163 5.67 -20.37 3.61
N PRO A 164 6.86 -20.57 3.01
CA PRO A 164 7.68 -21.73 3.32
C PRO A 164 8.20 -21.67 4.76
N VAL A 165 8.21 -22.82 5.42
CA VAL A 165 8.78 -22.99 6.77
C VAL A 165 10.32 -23.02 6.71
N GLU A 166 10.86 -23.60 5.64
CA GLU A 166 12.30 -23.65 5.37
C GLU A 166 12.69 -22.61 4.32
N PHE A 167 13.96 -22.20 4.31
CA PHE A 167 14.43 -21.25 3.30
C PHE A 167 14.50 -21.93 1.93
N VAL A 168 13.61 -21.52 1.01
CA VAL A 168 13.59 -21.99 -0.39
C VAL A 168 14.31 -21.00 -1.31
N GLY A 169 14.20 -19.71 -1.02
CA GLY A 169 14.75 -18.63 -1.83
C GLY A 169 14.22 -17.28 -1.35
N ASN A 170 14.83 -16.20 -1.84
CA ASN A 170 14.48 -14.84 -1.45
C ASN A 170 13.64 -14.09 -2.50
N ARG A 171 13.33 -14.73 -3.63
CA ARG A 171 12.48 -14.20 -4.69
C ARG A 171 11.03 -14.53 -4.39
N ILE A 172 10.24 -13.52 -4.10
CA ILE A 172 8.86 -13.65 -3.67
C ILE A 172 7.89 -13.09 -4.70
N ASN A 173 6.65 -13.54 -4.63
CA ASN A 173 5.50 -12.92 -5.23
C ASN A 173 5.28 -11.50 -4.67
N ALA A 174 5.33 -10.50 -5.53
CA ALA A 174 5.15 -9.10 -5.17
C ALA A 174 3.67 -8.68 -4.99
N GLY A 175 2.71 -9.56 -5.28
CA GLY A 175 1.27 -9.24 -5.21
C GLY A 175 0.76 -8.47 -6.44
N LEU A 176 1.47 -8.54 -7.56
CA LEU A 176 1.01 -8.03 -8.87
C LEU A 176 1.13 -9.14 -9.90
N TYR A 177 0.11 -9.27 -10.74
CA TYR A 177 0.04 -10.32 -11.75
C TYR A 177 -0.61 -9.79 -13.02
N ILE A 178 -0.33 -10.44 -14.15
CA ILE A 178 -1.11 -10.34 -15.38
C ILE A 178 -1.51 -11.74 -15.82
N LEU A 179 -2.80 -11.93 -16.12
CA LEU A 179 -3.38 -13.24 -16.40
C LEU A 179 -4.22 -13.20 -17.68
N ASN A 180 -4.24 -14.31 -18.40
CA ASN A 180 -5.18 -14.52 -19.50
C ASN A 180 -6.59 -14.84 -18.97
N PRO A 181 -7.65 -14.46 -19.70
CA PRO A 181 -9.04 -14.76 -19.33
C PRO A 181 -9.34 -16.23 -19.03
N GLU A 182 -8.66 -17.18 -19.69
CA GLU A 182 -8.84 -18.63 -19.48
C GLU A 182 -8.45 -19.08 -18.07
N VAL A 183 -7.59 -18.34 -17.35
CA VAL A 183 -7.20 -18.68 -15.97
C VAL A 183 -8.42 -18.66 -15.04
N ILE A 184 -9.44 -17.85 -15.35
CA ILE A 184 -10.68 -17.77 -14.56
C ILE A 184 -11.47 -19.07 -14.61
N ASP A 185 -11.30 -19.89 -15.66
CA ASP A 185 -11.97 -21.18 -15.80
C ASP A 185 -11.41 -22.24 -14.86
N LEU A 186 -10.22 -22.01 -14.29
CA LEU A 186 -9.60 -22.86 -13.27
C LEU A 186 -10.08 -22.54 -11.85
N ILE A 187 -10.88 -21.48 -11.67
CA ILE A 187 -11.29 -20.98 -10.36
C ILE A 187 -12.75 -21.37 -10.10
N GLU A 188 -12.97 -22.12 -9.04
CA GLU A 188 -14.31 -22.40 -8.52
C GLU A 188 -14.79 -21.24 -7.63
N LEU A 189 -16.10 -20.97 -7.65
CA LEU A 189 -16.70 -19.93 -6.82
C LEU A 189 -16.89 -20.44 -5.38
N LYS A 190 -15.78 -20.57 -4.66
CA LYS A 190 -15.70 -20.98 -3.26
C LYS A 190 -14.52 -20.25 -2.59
N PRO A 191 -14.37 -20.32 -1.26
CA PRO A 191 -13.16 -19.85 -0.60
C PRO A 191 -11.89 -20.52 -1.15
N THR A 192 -11.15 -19.78 -1.97
CA THR A 192 -10.01 -20.29 -2.76
C THR A 192 -8.90 -19.25 -2.82
N SER A 193 -7.66 -19.72 -2.69
CA SER A 193 -6.45 -18.88 -2.82
C SER A 193 -5.79 -19.13 -4.17
N ILE A 194 -5.49 -18.05 -4.89
CA ILE A 194 -4.84 -18.13 -6.20
C ILE A 194 -3.46 -18.78 -6.06
N GLU A 195 -2.77 -18.47 -4.97
CA GLU A 195 -1.44 -18.97 -4.62
C GLU A 195 -1.42 -20.47 -4.34
N LYS A 196 -2.51 -21.01 -3.80
CA LYS A 196 -2.60 -22.42 -3.37
C LYS A 196 -3.28 -23.34 -4.37
N GLU A 197 -4.22 -22.82 -5.15
CA GLU A 197 -5.05 -23.66 -6.02
C GLU A 197 -4.84 -23.35 -7.51
N THR A 198 -4.61 -22.09 -7.90
CA THR A 198 -4.51 -21.70 -9.32
C THR A 198 -3.08 -21.71 -9.83
N PHE A 199 -2.14 -21.04 -9.15
CA PHE A 199 -0.73 -20.99 -9.57
C PHE A 199 -0.10 -22.38 -9.68
N PRO A 200 -0.30 -23.33 -8.74
CA PRO A 200 0.24 -24.69 -8.90
C PRO A 200 -0.22 -25.39 -10.17
N GLN A 201 -1.48 -25.20 -10.59
CA GLN A 201 -1.99 -25.77 -11.86
C GLN A 201 -1.30 -25.14 -13.07
N LEU A 202 -1.10 -23.80 -13.08
CA LEU A 202 -0.39 -23.12 -14.17
C LEU A 202 1.09 -23.50 -14.23
N VAL A 203 1.72 -23.75 -13.07
CA VAL A 203 3.08 -24.26 -12.98
C VAL A 203 3.19 -25.67 -13.57
N GLU A 204 2.26 -26.57 -13.23
CA GLU A 204 2.19 -27.93 -13.78
C GLU A 204 2.01 -27.91 -15.32
N GLN A 205 1.21 -26.97 -15.82
CA GLN A 205 0.99 -26.75 -17.25
C GLN A 205 2.16 -26.01 -17.94
N LYS A 206 3.22 -25.64 -17.20
CA LYS A 206 4.35 -24.83 -17.69
C LYS A 206 3.89 -23.53 -18.38
N SER A 207 2.84 -22.92 -17.86
CA SER A 207 2.20 -21.71 -18.41
C SER A 207 2.34 -20.47 -17.51
N LEU A 208 3.04 -20.58 -16.37
CA LEU A 208 3.26 -19.49 -15.42
C LEU A 208 4.70 -18.99 -15.44
N TYR A 209 4.86 -17.68 -15.65
CA TYR A 209 6.16 -17.02 -15.71
C TYR A 209 6.28 -15.99 -14.59
N SER A 210 7.50 -15.50 -14.36
CA SER A 210 7.74 -14.40 -13.45
C SER A 210 8.52 -13.27 -14.11
N PHE A 211 8.24 -12.04 -13.66
CA PHE A 211 8.87 -10.81 -14.12
C PHE A 211 9.51 -10.11 -12.92
N ASP A 212 10.82 -9.87 -12.96
CA ASP A 212 11.49 -9.17 -11.86
C ASP A 212 11.14 -7.68 -11.86
N LEU A 213 10.61 -7.21 -10.73
CA LEU A 213 10.36 -5.80 -10.52
C LEU A 213 11.68 -5.03 -10.43
N GLU A 214 11.81 -4.01 -11.26
CA GLU A 214 12.84 -2.99 -11.11
C GLU A 214 12.31 -1.86 -10.23
N GLY A 215 13.10 -1.44 -9.24
CA GLY A 215 12.73 -0.33 -8.34
C GLY A 215 12.24 -0.80 -6.96
N PHE A 216 11.54 0.09 -6.26
CA PHE A 216 11.11 -0.20 -4.88
C PHE A 216 9.79 -0.98 -4.84
N TRP A 217 9.61 -1.70 -3.74
CA TRP A 217 8.38 -2.42 -3.40
C TRP A 217 8.17 -2.44 -1.89
N MET A 218 6.92 -2.34 -1.46
CA MET A 218 6.52 -2.54 -0.07
C MET A 218 5.06 -2.99 0.05
N ASP A 219 4.80 -3.98 0.90
CA ASP A 219 3.48 -4.23 1.49
C ASP A 219 3.27 -3.27 2.66
N VAL A 220 2.48 -2.21 2.46
CA VAL A 220 2.22 -1.18 3.48
C VAL A 220 1.03 -1.55 4.39
N GLY A 221 0.72 -2.84 4.51
CA GLY A 221 -0.40 -3.36 5.28
C GLY A 221 -0.27 -3.24 6.80
N GLN A 222 0.86 -2.80 7.33
CA GLN A 222 1.08 -2.57 8.77
C GLN A 222 1.96 -1.32 9.04
N PRO A 223 1.87 -0.68 10.21
CA PRO A 223 2.50 0.62 10.48
C PRO A 223 4.01 0.70 10.24
N LYS A 224 4.76 -0.34 10.65
CA LYS A 224 6.21 -0.39 10.45
C LYS A 224 6.55 -0.35 8.96
N ASP A 225 5.86 -1.15 8.17
CA ASP A 225 6.11 -1.28 6.74
C ASP A 225 5.55 -0.07 5.98
N PHE A 226 4.48 0.56 6.48
CA PHE A 226 3.98 1.84 5.96
C PHE A 226 5.04 2.95 6.07
N LEU A 227 5.69 3.08 7.23
CA LEU A 227 6.77 4.05 7.45
C LEU A 227 7.99 3.73 6.57
N ALA A 228 8.42 2.47 6.55
CA ALA A 228 9.54 2.04 5.70
C ALA A 228 9.25 2.26 4.20
N GLY A 229 8.05 1.89 3.77
CA GLY A 229 7.54 2.11 2.42
C GLY A 229 7.51 3.59 2.06
N THR A 230 7.14 4.47 2.99
CA THR A 230 7.18 5.92 2.80
C THR A 230 8.59 6.38 2.45
N GLY A 231 9.62 5.94 3.20
CA GLY A 231 11.02 6.27 2.90
C GLY A 231 11.49 5.76 1.53
N LEU A 232 11.12 4.52 1.18
CA LEU A 232 11.42 3.94 -0.14
C LEU A 232 10.74 4.71 -1.28
N TYR A 233 9.47 5.06 -1.11
CA TYR A 233 8.70 5.84 -2.08
C TYR A 233 9.32 7.23 -2.28
N LEU A 234 9.64 7.95 -1.20
CA LEU A 234 10.27 9.26 -1.27
C LEU A 234 11.66 9.19 -1.92
N THR A 235 12.41 8.11 -1.70
CA THR A 235 13.68 7.85 -2.38
C THR A 235 13.50 7.61 -3.87
N SER A 236 12.46 6.87 -4.27
CA SER A 236 12.10 6.69 -5.68
C SER A 236 11.70 8.02 -6.32
N LEU A 237 10.88 8.83 -5.64
CA LEU A 237 10.54 10.18 -6.10
C LEU A 237 11.78 11.06 -6.27
N ALA A 238 12.73 11.04 -5.33
CA ALA A 238 13.97 11.80 -5.47
C ALA A 238 14.76 11.46 -6.75
N ARG A 239 14.66 10.21 -7.22
CA ARG A 239 15.33 9.75 -8.44
C ARG A 239 14.55 10.04 -9.71
N ARG A 240 13.21 9.89 -9.68
CA ARG A 240 12.36 9.92 -10.89
C ARG A 240 11.62 11.24 -11.10
N SER A 241 11.26 11.91 -10.01
CA SER A 241 10.42 13.11 -9.99
C SER A 241 10.81 14.01 -8.80
N PRO A 242 12.07 14.47 -8.71
CA PRO A 242 12.56 15.25 -7.58
C PRO A 242 11.78 16.56 -7.35
N GLU A 243 11.14 17.09 -8.40
CA GLU A 243 10.27 18.26 -8.33
C GLU A 243 9.02 18.09 -7.45
N LYS A 244 8.61 16.84 -7.19
CA LYS A 244 7.51 16.53 -6.26
C LYS A 244 7.92 16.65 -4.80
N LEU A 245 9.22 16.59 -4.49
CA LEU A 245 9.72 16.72 -3.12
C LEU A 245 9.84 18.17 -2.71
N THR A 246 9.66 18.43 -1.41
CA THR A 246 9.92 19.74 -0.84
C THR A 246 11.42 19.97 -0.76
N THR A 247 11.93 20.98 -1.46
CA THR A 247 13.36 21.31 -1.54
C THR A 247 13.62 22.79 -1.28
N GLY A 248 14.89 23.16 -1.04
CA GLY A 248 15.32 24.56 -0.94
C GLY A 248 14.86 25.30 0.32
N LYS A 249 14.42 24.58 1.35
CA LYS A 249 13.99 25.13 2.64
C LYS A 249 15.00 24.76 3.72
N ASP A 250 15.33 25.72 4.57
CA ASP A 250 16.30 25.56 5.67
C ASP A 250 15.85 24.55 6.74
N TYR A 251 14.54 24.32 6.88
CA TYR A 251 13.95 23.35 7.78
C TYR A 251 13.92 21.91 7.22
N ILE A 252 14.33 21.66 5.98
CA ILE A 252 14.29 20.33 5.36
C ILE A 252 15.64 19.62 5.50
N ASP A 253 15.58 18.34 5.84
CA ASP A 253 16.72 17.43 5.90
C ASP A 253 16.39 16.12 5.15
N GLY A 254 17.03 15.87 4.00
CA GLY A 254 16.79 14.70 3.16
C GLY A 254 15.45 14.73 2.39
N ASN A 255 14.89 13.55 2.11
CA ASN A 255 13.67 13.43 1.29
C ASN A 255 12.43 13.69 2.13
N VAL A 256 11.68 14.75 1.78
CA VAL A 256 10.46 15.16 2.49
C VAL A 256 9.40 15.58 1.48
N LEU A 257 8.14 15.22 1.77
CA LEU A 257 6.96 15.67 1.04
C LEU A 257 6.07 16.47 1.98
N ILE A 258 5.85 17.75 1.68
CA ILE A 258 4.97 18.63 2.45
C ILE A 258 3.86 19.14 1.54
N ASP A 259 2.61 18.94 1.96
CA ASP A 259 1.47 19.54 1.27
C ASP A 259 1.55 21.08 1.29
N PRO A 260 1.25 21.78 0.19
CA PRO A 260 1.34 23.24 0.12
C PRO A 260 0.49 23.99 1.14
N SER A 261 -0.58 23.38 1.66
CA SER A 261 -1.45 24.00 2.69
C SER A 261 -0.90 23.88 4.11
N ALA A 262 0.14 23.07 4.34
CA ALA A 262 0.75 22.91 5.64
C ALA A 262 1.52 24.16 6.09
N LYS A 263 1.48 24.44 7.39
CA LYS A 263 2.15 25.59 8.01
C LYS A 263 3.31 25.10 8.86
N ILE A 264 4.50 25.62 8.60
CA ILE A 264 5.74 25.23 9.30
C ILE A 264 6.25 26.40 10.15
N GLY A 265 6.39 26.15 11.45
CA GLY A 265 6.90 27.11 12.43
C GLY A 265 8.40 27.32 12.34
N GLU A 266 8.85 28.43 12.93
CA GLU A 266 10.25 28.85 12.92
C GLU A 266 11.15 27.83 13.63
N GLY A 267 12.33 27.59 13.06
CA GLY A 267 13.35 26.73 13.64
C GLY A 267 12.98 25.25 13.67
N ALA A 268 11.91 24.82 13.00
CA ALA A 268 11.58 23.40 12.80
C ALA A 268 12.66 22.68 11.98
N LYS A 269 12.77 21.36 12.15
CA LYS A 269 13.58 20.49 11.27
C LYS A 269 12.79 19.24 10.94
N ILE A 270 12.66 18.96 9.66
CA ILE A 270 11.77 17.94 9.11
C ILE A 270 12.59 17.06 8.17
N GLY A 271 12.58 15.76 8.44
CA GLY A 271 13.22 14.73 7.65
C GLY A 271 14.37 14.01 8.37
N PRO A 272 14.96 12.99 7.73
CA PRO A 272 14.56 12.43 6.44
C PRO A 272 13.25 11.62 6.52
N ASN A 273 12.71 11.25 5.35
CA ASN A 273 11.58 10.34 5.17
C ASN A 273 10.31 10.79 5.90
N VAL A 274 9.92 12.04 5.65
CA VAL A 274 8.72 12.64 6.25
C VAL A 274 7.69 13.02 5.20
N VAL A 275 6.44 12.69 5.50
CA VAL A 275 5.27 13.19 4.77
C VAL A 275 4.42 14.03 5.71
N ILE A 276 4.13 15.26 5.31
CA ILE A 276 3.23 16.18 6.00
C ILE A 276 2.00 16.42 5.12
N GLY A 277 0.83 16.06 5.65
CA GLY A 277 -0.45 16.13 4.95
C GLY A 277 -1.08 17.52 4.90
N PRO A 278 -2.20 17.64 4.17
CA PRO A 278 -2.97 18.87 4.05
C PRO A 278 -3.38 19.49 5.40
N ASN A 279 -3.34 20.82 5.48
CA ASN A 279 -3.72 21.64 6.62
C ASN A 279 -3.02 21.30 7.95
N VAL A 280 -1.91 20.57 7.89
CA VAL A 280 -1.11 20.27 9.09
C VAL A 280 -0.42 21.55 9.58
N THR A 281 -0.41 21.74 10.90
CA THR A 281 0.33 22.84 11.54
C THR A 281 1.48 22.27 12.38
N ILE A 282 2.70 22.66 12.03
CA ILE A 282 3.92 22.32 12.75
C ILE A 282 4.39 23.55 13.52
N GLY A 283 4.49 23.42 14.84
CA GLY A 283 4.93 24.49 15.75
C GLY A 283 6.42 24.78 15.66
N ASN A 284 6.83 25.86 16.34
CA ASN A 284 8.23 26.29 16.38
C ASN A 284 9.12 25.23 17.02
N GLY A 285 10.34 25.07 16.49
CA GLY A 285 11.35 24.19 17.05
C GLY A 285 11.02 22.69 17.00
N VAL A 286 9.94 22.27 16.33
CA VAL A 286 9.54 20.86 16.20
C VAL A 286 10.61 20.07 15.42
N ARG A 287 10.78 18.80 15.77
CA ARG A 287 11.67 17.84 15.09
C ARG A 287 10.87 16.65 14.60
N ILE A 288 10.91 16.37 13.30
CA ILE A 288 10.19 15.22 12.70
C ILE A 288 11.14 14.41 11.84
N LYS A 289 11.15 13.08 11.96
CA LYS A 289 11.87 12.19 11.04
C LYS A 289 11.21 10.81 10.93
N GLU A 290 11.36 10.14 9.79
CA GLU A 290 10.84 8.78 9.57
C GLU A 290 9.34 8.68 9.97
N SER A 291 8.53 9.66 9.59
CA SER A 291 7.18 9.83 10.15
C SER A 291 6.21 10.37 9.11
N VAL A 292 4.93 10.08 9.31
CA VAL A 292 3.83 10.62 8.50
C VAL A 292 2.87 11.36 9.42
N VAL A 293 2.47 12.56 9.01
CA VAL A 293 1.47 13.36 9.70
C VAL A 293 0.30 13.56 8.75
N LEU A 294 -0.83 12.92 9.07
CA LEU A 294 -2.04 12.98 8.26
C LEU A 294 -2.80 14.29 8.47
N SER A 295 -3.78 14.53 7.60
CA SER A 295 -4.44 15.82 7.41
C SER A 295 -5.04 16.42 8.68
N ASN A 296 -5.05 17.75 8.74
CA ASN A 296 -5.64 18.56 9.81
C ASN A 296 -5.03 18.37 11.21
N SER A 297 -3.89 17.68 11.31
CA SER A 297 -3.22 17.46 12.59
C SER A 297 -2.30 18.62 12.97
N THR A 298 -2.08 18.80 14.27
CA THR A 298 -1.21 19.84 14.82
C THR A 298 -0.12 19.21 15.69
N ILE A 299 1.13 19.57 15.44
CA ILE A 299 2.27 19.25 16.31
C ILE A 299 2.73 20.54 16.95
N LYS A 300 2.54 20.68 18.27
CA LYS A 300 2.87 21.89 19.01
C LYS A 300 4.37 22.04 19.25
N GLU A 301 4.75 23.21 19.73
CA GLU A 301 6.12 23.68 19.80
C GLU A 301 7.06 22.71 20.53
N HIS A 302 8.27 22.58 20.00
CA HIS A 302 9.37 21.79 20.57
C HIS A 302 9.09 20.29 20.75
N ALA A 303 8.02 19.76 20.15
CA ALA A 303 7.77 18.33 20.14
C ALA A 303 8.78 17.57 19.23
N LEU A 304 8.99 16.30 19.56
CA LEU A 304 9.77 15.35 18.76
C LEU A 304 8.87 14.21 18.27
N VAL A 305 8.78 14.05 16.95
CA VAL A 305 8.02 12.95 16.31
C VAL A 305 8.97 12.13 15.46
N LYS A 306 9.18 10.88 15.82
CA LYS A 306 10.12 9.97 15.15
C LYS A 306 9.47 8.63 14.93
N ASN A 307 9.65 7.96 13.78
CA ASN A 307 9.08 6.61 13.57
C ASN A 307 7.60 6.56 13.98
N THR A 308 6.78 7.50 13.51
CA THR A 308 5.41 7.69 14.02
C THR A 308 4.44 8.00 12.89
N LEU A 309 3.25 7.43 12.97
CA LEU A 309 2.08 7.78 12.16
C LEU A 309 1.14 8.62 13.03
N VAL A 310 1.09 9.92 12.80
CA VAL A 310 0.12 10.81 13.42
C VAL A 310 -1.15 10.78 12.57
N GLY A 311 -2.22 10.18 13.09
CA GLY A 311 -3.53 10.09 12.44
C GLY A 311 -4.17 11.44 12.19
N TRP A 312 -5.32 11.44 11.49
CA TRP A 312 -6.05 12.66 11.15
C TRP A 312 -6.51 13.42 12.40
N ASN A 313 -6.71 14.73 12.24
CA ASN A 313 -7.32 15.62 13.25
C ASN A 313 -6.67 15.55 14.65
N SER A 314 -5.42 15.09 14.72
CA SER A 314 -4.74 14.79 15.98
C SER A 314 -3.89 15.96 16.46
N GLU A 315 -3.71 16.05 17.77
CA GLU A 315 -2.90 17.09 18.42
C GLU A 315 -1.75 16.45 19.22
N VAL A 316 -0.52 16.78 18.89
CA VAL A 316 0.67 16.44 19.68
C VAL A 316 1.08 17.66 20.50
N GLY A 317 1.09 17.51 21.82
CA GLY A 317 1.39 18.56 22.79
C GLY A 317 2.81 19.11 22.73
N ARG A 318 3.04 20.23 23.41
CA ARG A 318 4.36 20.87 23.51
C ARG A 318 5.33 19.96 24.22
N TRP A 319 6.58 19.92 23.77
CA TRP A 319 7.63 19.09 24.38
C TRP A 319 7.29 17.59 24.44
N ALA A 320 6.22 17.15 23.77
CA ALA A 320 5.86 15.75 23.69
C ALA A 320 6.86 15.00 22.80
N ARG A 321 7.07 13.72 23.09
CA ARG A 321 7.96 12.87 22.31
C ARG A 321 7.25 11.58 21.91
N LEU A 322 7.11 11.35 20.62
CA LEU A 322 6.52 10.14 20.06
C LEU A 322 7.58 9.36 19.28
N GLU A 323 7.76 8.09 19.62
CA GLU A 323 8.66 7.16 18.92
C GLU A 323 8.23 5.70 18.98
N GLY A 324 9.08 4.79 18.48
CA GLY A 324 8.85 3.35 18.60
C GLY A 324 7.76 2.77 17.70
N VAL A 325 7.49 3.35 16.52
CA VAL A 325 6.34 2.96 15.67
C VAL A 325 5.01 3.27 16.39
N THR A 326 4.91 4.47 16.95
CA THR A 326 3.67 4.98 17.51
C THR A 326 2.68 5.29 16.39
N VAL A 327 1.40 4.96 16.60
CA VAL A 327 0.31 5.24 15.67
C VAL A 327 -0.83 5.89 16.45
N LEU A 328 -1.15 7.12 16.08
CA LEU A 328 -2.36 7.79 16.57
C LEU A 328 -3.51 7.51 15.60
N GLY A 329 -4.68 7.15 16.13
CA GLY A 329 -5.92 7.10 15.37
C GLY A 329 -6.42 8.51 15.01
N ASP A 330 -7.65 8.58 14.52
CA ASP A 330 -8.31 9.86 14.25
C ASP A 330 -8.62 10.61 15.55
N ASP A 331 -8.45 11.94 15.55
CA ASP A 331 -8.80 12.83 16.65
C ASP A 331 -8.19 12.41 18.00
N VAL A 332 -6.88 12.13 17.99
CA VAL A 332 -6.12 11.81 19.20
C VAL A 332 -5.39 13.03 19.72
N LYS A 333 -5.47 13.27 21.03
CA LYS A 333 -4.77 14.35 21.73
C LYS A 333 -3.70 13.81 22.67
N VAL A 334 -2.44 14.09 22.38
CA VAL A 334 -1.33 13.86 23.32
C VAL A 334 -1.07 15.16 24.08
N LYS A 335 -1.14 15.13 25.41
CA LYS A 335 -0.86 16.33 26.23
C LYS A 335 0.60 16.76 26.14
N ASP A 336 0.85 17.99 26.59
CA ASP A 336 2.20 18.55 26.71
C ASP A 336 3.07 17.64 27.59
N GLU A 337 4.36 17.55 27.27
CA GLU A 337 5.41 16.84 28.02
C GLU A 337 5.22 15.32 28.12
N ILE A 338 4.33 14.74 27.31
CA ILE A 338 4.10 13.30 27.30
C ILE A 338 5.08 12.57 26.37
N TYR A 339 5.64 11.48 26.87
CA TYR A 339 6.41 10.50 26.11
C TYR A 339 5.55 9.30 25.69
N VAL A 340 5.60 8.92 24.41
CA VAL A 340 4.90 7.75 23.85
C VAL A 340 5.87 6.90 23.02
N ASN A 341 5.99 5.63 23.36
CA ASN A 341 6.89 4.67 22.72
C ASN A 341 6.13 3.43 22.25
N GLY A 342 5.86 3.35 20.96
CA GLY A 342 5.11 2.26 20.34
C GLY A 342 3.63 2.22 20.72
N GLY A 343 3.04 3.36 21.06
CA GLY A 343 1.61 3.42 21.39
C GLY A 343 0.74 3.24 20.14
N LYS A 344 -0.24 2.33 20.19
CA LYS A 344 -1.33 2.22 19.18
C LYS A 344 -2.59 2.81 19.79
N VAL A 345 -2.81 4.11 19.55
CA VAL A 345 -3.85 4.89 20.23
C VAL A 345 -5.13 4.88 19.41
N LEU A 346 -6.21 4.35 19.97
CA LEU A 346 -7.50 4.32 19.28
C LEU A 346 -8.04 5.73 19.04
N PRO A 347 -8.99 5.91 18.08
CA PRO A 347 -9.58 7.20 17.79
C PRO A 347 -10.26 7.87 19.00
N HIS A 348 -10.29 9.21 19.00
CA HIS A 348 -10.97 10.04 20.01
C HIS A 348 -10.42 9.88 21.44
N LYS A 349 -9.10 9.71 21.57
CA LYS A 349 -8.43 9.50 22.86
C LYS A 349 -7.55 10.66 23.26
N THR A 350 -7.46 10.89 24.57
CA THR A 350 -6.50 11.81 25.16
C THR A 350 -5.45 11.03 25.95
N ILE A 351 -4.18 11.22 25.61
CA ILE A 351 -3.05 10.68 26.37
C ILE A 351 -2.55 11.74 27.35
N SER A 352 -2.66 11.46 28.64
CA SER A 352 -2.24 12.34 29.73
C SER A 352 -1.15 11.78 30.63
N ALA A 353 -0.60 10.62 30.28
CA ALA A 353 0.48 9.96 31.01
C ALA A 353 1.43 9.30 30.02
N ASN A 354 2.68 9.10 30.44
CA ASN A 354 3.70 8.48 29.61
C ASN A 354 3.34 7.03 29.25
N VAL A 355 3.73 6.63 28.04
CA VAL A 355 3.58 5.29 27.50
C VAL A 355 4.97 4.80 27.14
N GLU A 356 5.60 4.09 28.08
CA GLU A 356 7.02 3.73 27.96
C GLU A 356 7.28 2.48 27.10
N LYS A 357 6.24 1.68 26.85
CA LYS A 357 6.31 0.41 26.13
C LYS A 357 5.15 0.28 25.13
N GLU A 358 5.38 -0.55 24.11
CA GLU A 358 4.37 -0.86 23.11
C GLU A 358 3.07 -1.33 23.78
N SER A 359 1.98 -0.66 23.48
CA SER A 359 0.67 -0.94 24.06
C SER A 359 -0.44 -0.41 23.16
N ILE A 360 -1.61 -1.05 23.24
CA ILE A 360 -2.84 -0.54 22.62
C ILE A 360 -3.55 0.31 23.67
N ILE A 361 -3.87 1.55 23.32
CA ILE A 361 -4.52 2.51 24.22
C ILE A 361 -5.95 2.71 23.75
N MET A 362 -6.90 2.23 24.56
CA MET A 362 -8.28 2.01 24.17
C MET A 362 -9.25 3.12 24.47
#